data_AF-A0A3B8P738-F1
#
_entry.id   AF-A0A3B8P738-F1
#
_cell.length_a   1.000
_cell.length_b   1.000
_cell.length_c   1.000
_cell.angle_alpha   90.00
_cell.angle_beta   90.00
_cell.angle_gamma   90.00
#
_symmetry.space_group_name_H-M   'P 1'
#
loop_
_entity.id
_entity.type
_entity.pdbx_description
1 polymer ?
#
loop_
_entity_poly.entity_id
_entity_poly.type
_entity_poly.pdbx_seq_one_letter_code
_entity_poly.pdbx_strand_id
1 'polypeptide(L)' 'TTAAGDTFIGGFAAALVQGQTQDQAIAFGQRAAALSVTRAGAQPSIPYLAELIP' A
#
# COMPACT_ATOMS: atom_id res chain seq x y z
N THR A 1 -5.66 11.76 -3.47
CA THR A 1 -5.45 11.39 -2.05
C THR A 1 -6.59 10.59 -1.44
N THR A 2 -7.77 10.55 -2.05
CA THR A 2 -8.86 9.65 -1.63
C THR A 2 -8.37 8.20 -1.52
N ALA A 3 -8.74 7.49 -0.45
CA ALA A 3 -8.35 6.11 -0.13
C ALA A 3 -6.85 5.83 0.14
N ALA A 4 -6.01 6.86 0.30
CA ALA A 4 -4.60 6.67 0.65
C ALA A 4 -4.41 5.95 2.00
N GLY A 5 -5.24 6.27 2.99
CA GLY A 5 -5.23 5.61 4.31
C GLY A 5 -5.64 4.14 4.23
N ASP A 6 -6.70 3.82 3.49
CA ASP A 6 -7.13 2.44 3.25
C ASP A 6 -6.05 1.64 2.52
N THR A 7 -5.39 2.27 1.54
CA THR A 7 -4.26 1.67 0.82
C THR A 7 -3.09 1.38 1.75
N PHE A 8 -2.74 2.33 2.64
CA PHE A 8 -1.68 2.13 3.63
C PHE A 8 -2.00 0.96 4.56
N ILE A 9 -3.20 0.94 5.16
CA ILE A 9 -3.60 -0.10 6.10
C ILE A 9 -3.68 -1.46 5.41
N GLY A 10 -4.22 -1.53 4.19
CA GLY A 10 -4.28 -2.75 3.39
C GLY A 10 -2.89 -3.30 3.07
N GLY A 11 -1.97 -2.44 2.63
CA GLY A 11 -0.58 -2.83 2.37
C GLY A 11 0.15 -3.28 3.65
N PHE A 12 0.01 -2.52 4.74
CA PHE A 12 0.58 -2.86 6.04
C PHE A 12 0.10 -4.22 6.55
N ALA A 13 -1.21 -4.46 6.54
CA ALA A 13 -1.80 -5.73 6.95
C ALA A 13 -1.34 -6.90 6.07
N ALA A 14 -1.28 -6.71 4.74
CA ALA A 14 -0.80 -7.74 3.83
C ALA A 14 0.66 -8.13 4.11
N ALA A 15 1.53 -7.15 4.38
CA ALA A 15 2.93 -7.40 4.72
C ALA A 15 3.09 -8.13 6.07
N LEU A 16 2.30 -7.76 7.09
CA LEU A 16 2.29 -8.46 8.38
C LEU A 16 1.84 -9.93 8.25
N VAL A 17 0.79 -10.19 7.48
CA VAL A 17 0.32 -11.58 7.22
C VAL A 17 1.38 -12.41 6.49
N GLN A 18 2.26 -11.76 5.71
CA GLN A 18 3.42 -12.41 5.07
C GLN A 18 4.62 -12.60 6.03
N GLY A 19 4.49 -12.28 7.31
CA GLY A 19 5.54 -12.46 8.31
C GLY A 19 6.64 -11.40 8.27
N GLN A 20 6.41 -10.26 7.60
CA GLN A 20 7.35 -9.16 7.63
C GLN A 20 7.40 -8.51 9.01
N THR A 21 8.55 -7.91 9.34
CA THR A 21 8.67 -7.08 10.55
C THR A 21 7.75 -5.86 10.45
N GLN A 22 7.41 -5.27 11.59
CA GLN A 22 6.57 -4.08 11.63
C GLN A 22 7.13 -2.94 10.76
N ASP A 23 8.45 -2.71 10.81
CA ASP A 23 9.09 -1.66 10.03
C ASP A 23 9.00 -1.90 8.52
N GLN A 24 9.20 -3.16 8.09
CA GLN A 24 9.03 -3.55 6.70
C GLN A 24 7.57 -3.40 6.24
N ALA A 25 6.61 -3.77 7.08
CA ALA A 25 5.19 -3.62 6.79
C ALA A 25 4.79 -2.14 6.68
N ILE A 26 5.31 -1.28 7.56
CA ILE A 26 5.10 0.18 7.49
C ILE A 26 5.65 0.72 6.17
N ALA A 27 6.88 0.37 5.81
CA ALA A 27 7.50 0.80 4.56
C ALA A 27 6.70 0.33 3.34
N PHE A 28 6.20 -0.91 3.36
CA PHE A 28 5.35 -1.45 2.29
C PHE A 28 4.02 -0.69 2.16
N GLY A 29 3.32 -0.46 3.27
CA GLY A 29 2.09 0.33 3.30
C GLY A 29 2.30 1.77 2.79
N GLN A 30 3.40 2.41 3.20
CA GLN A 30 3.77 3.75 2.73
C GLN A 30 3.98 3.78 1.22
N ARG A 31 4.70 2.80 0.66
CA ARG A 31 4.93 2.71 -0.78
C ARG A 31 3.61 2.52 -1.55
N ALA A 32 2.71 1.68 -1.04
CA ALA A 32 1.40 1.48 -1.65
C ALA A 32 0.56 2.77 -1.66
N ALA A 33 0.50 3.48 -0.53
CA ALA A 33 -0.22 4.75 -0.42
C ALA A 33 0.41 5.86 -1.28
N ALA A 34 1.75 5.93 -1.33
CA ALA A 34 2.46 6.87 -2.18
C ALA A 34 2.14 6.68 -3.66
N LEU A 35 2.02 5.42 -4.12
CA LEU A 35 1.60 5.15 -5.49
C LEU A 35 0.13 5.50 -5.73
N SER A 36 -0.77 5.19 -4.79
CA SER A 36 -2.20 5.46 -4.99
C SER A 36 -2.52 6.96 -5.09
N VAL A 37 -1.81 7.83 -4.36
CA VAL A 37 -2.05 9.27 -4.47
C VAL A 37 -1.65 9.89 -5.82
N THR A 38 -0.89 9.17 -6.64
CA THR A 38 -0.54 9.60 -8.02
C THR A 38 -1.64 9.33 -9.04
N ARG A 39 -2.71 8.62 -8.66
CA ARG A 39 -3.79 8.17 -9.54
C ARG A 39 -5.12 8.77 -9.09
N ALA A 40 -6.04 8.93 -10.04
CA ALA A 40 -7.39 9.39 -9.76
C ALA A 40 -8.26 8.23 -9.24
N GLY A 41 -9.19 8.56 -8.34
CA GLY A 41 -10.17 7.62 -7.80
C GLY A 41 -9.73 6.93 -6.50
N ALA A 42 -10.70 6.40 -5.75
CA ALA A 42 -10.48 5.68 -4.51
C ALA A 42 -9.93 4.27 -4.79
N GLN A 43 -10.78 3.25 -4.83
CA GLN A 43 -10.38 1.88 -5.16
C GLN A 43 -9.61 1.75 -6.49
N PRO A 44 -9.95 2.47 -7.57
CA PRO A 44 -9.19 2.37 -8.82
C PRO A 44 -7.73 2.86 -8.72
N SER A 45 -7.38 3.64 -7.68
CA SER A 45 -5.99 4.08 -7.47
C SER A 45 -5.15 3.08 -6.69
N ILE A 46 -5.76 2.08 -6.04
CA ILE A 46 -5.04 1.09 -5.22
C ILE A 46 -4.16 0.24 -6.14
N PRO A 47 -2.84 0.14 -5.88
CA PRO A 47 -1.93 -0.60 -6.74
C PRO A 47 -2.06 -2.11 -6.57
N TYR A 48 -1.76 -2.85 -7.64
CA TYR A 48 -1.53 -4.29 -7.58
C TYR A 48 -0.15 -4.58 -6.96
N LEU A 49 0.01 -5.77 -6.38
CA LEU A 49 1.27 -6.19 -5.76
C LEU A 49 2.45 -6.12 -6.74
N ALA A 50 2.23 -6.48 -8.01
CA ALA A 50 3.26 -6.43 -9.05
C ALA A 50 3.79 -5.01 -9.33
N GLU A 51 3.03 -3.96 -9.00
CA GLU A 51 3.45 -2.56 -9.17
C GLU A 51 4.29 -2.04 -7.99
N LEU A 52 4.41 -2.84 -6.93
CA LEU A 52 5.17 -2.49 -5.72
C LEU A 52 6.52 -3.20 -5.68
N ILE A 53 6.71 -4.29 -6.41
CA ILE A 53 7.97 -5.04 -6.42
C ILE A 53 8.92 -4.38 -7.45
N PRO A 54 10.24 -4.26 -7.19
CA PRO A 54 11.20 -3.79 -8.19
C PRO A 54 11.25 -4.67 -9.44
#